data_AF-A0A9Q8HM56-F1
#
_entry.id   AF-A0A9Q8HM56-F1
#
_cell.length_a   1.000
_cell.length_b   1.000
_cell.length_c   1.000
_cell.angle_alpha   90.00
_cell.angle_beta   90.00
_cell.angle_gamma   90.00
#
_symmetry.space_group_name_H-M   'P 1'
#
loop_
_entity.id
_entity.type
_entity.pdbx_description
1 polymer ?
#
loop_
_entity_poly.entity_id
_entity_poly.type
_entity_poly.pdbx_seq_one_letter_code
_entity_poly.pdbx_strand_id
1 'polypeptide(L)' 'MLKRVSQTALCCFLLLSGSGFAARLAIVIDDIGYRADDQKIYNLPKEISVAIIPSAPNAMARAKQAKQQG' A
#
# COMPACT_ATOMS: atom_id res chain seq x y z
N MET A 1 -11.82 36.48 32.49
CA MET A 1 -12.83 36.04 31.49
C MET A 1 -12.24 35.85 30.10
N LEU A 2 -11.50 36.83 29.56
CA LEU A 2 -10.92 36.82 28.20
C LEU A 2 -10.05 35.58 27.85
N LYS A 3 -9.18 35.13 28.77
CA LYS A 3 -8.28 33.97 28.53
C LYS A 3 -9.03 32.64 28.36
N ARG A 4 -10.17 32.47 29.05
CA ARG A 4 -10.99 31.25 28.96
C ARG A 4 -11.72 31.20 27.61
N VAL A 5 -12.26 32.33 27.13
CA VAL A 5 -12.89 32.43 25.81
C VAL A 5 -11.91 32.13 24.69
N SER A 6 -10.66 32.63 24.80
CA SER A 6 -9.60 32.35 23.84
C SER A 6 -9.21 30.86 23.79
N GLN A 7 -9.13 30.19 24.94
CA GLN A 7 -8.89 28.74 25.00
C GLN A 7 -10.02 27.92 24.37
N THR A 8 -11.28 28.28 24.65
CA THR A 8 -12.43 27.58 24.05
C THR A 8 -12.45 27.75 22.54
N ALA A 9 -12.15 28.95 22.02
CA ALA A 9 -12.08 29.22 20.59
C ALA A 9 -10.97 28.40 19.89
N LEU A 10 -9.79 28.30 20.52
CA LEU A 10 -8.67 27.50 19.99
C LEU A 10 -9.01 26.01 19.94
N CYS A 11 -9.65 25.47 20.99
CA CYS A 11 -10.12 24.08 21.00
C CYS A 11 -11.16 23.82 19.90
N CYS A 12 -12.13 24.71 19.70
CA CYS A 12 -13.10 24.57 18.62
C CYS A 12 -12.43 24.58 17.23
N PHE A 13 -11.42 25.44 17.03
CA PHE A 13 -10.69 25.52 15.76
C PHE A 13 -9.89 24.25 15.45
N LEU A 14 -9.25 23.65 16.45
CA LEU A 14 -8.52 22.37 16.30
C LEU A 14 -9.47 21.20 16.00
N LEU A 15 -10.67 21.20 16.58
CA LEU A 15 -11.69 20.17 16.29
C LEU A 15 -12.30 20.32 14.89
N LEU A 16 -12.28 21.53 14.32
CA LEU A 16 -12.72 21.83 12.94
C LEU A 16 -11.63 21.58 11.89
N SER A 17 -10.41 21.23 12.33
CA SER A 17 -9.31 20.91 11.41
C SER A 17 -9.56 19.55 10.77
N GLY A 18 -10.15 19.55 9.57
CA GLY A 18 -10.45 18.33 8.82
C GLY A 18 -9.19 17.50 8.52
N SER A 19 -9.30 16.17 8.63
CA SER A 19 -8.24 15.27 8.15
C SER A 19 -8.21 15.31 6.61
N GLY A 20 -7.09 15.75 6.03
CA GLY A 20 -6.88 15.65 4.58
C GLY A 20 -6.84 14.19 4.15
N PHE A 21 -7.43 13.86 2.99
CA PHE A 21 -7.28 12.52 2.42
C PHE A 21 -5.86 12.35 1.88
N ALA A 22 -5.15 11.33 2.37
CA ALA A 22 -3.88 10.94 1.79
C ALA A 22 -4.10 10.42 0.35
N ALA A 23 -3.18 10.75 -0.56
CA ALA A 23 -3.17 10.16 -1.89
C ALA A 23 -2.92 8.64 -1.80
N ARG A 24 -3.53 7.87 -2.70
CA ARG A 24 -3.31 6.42 -2.80
C ARG A 24 -2.16 6.16 -3.77
N LEU A 25 -1.17 5.38 -3.33
CA LEU A 25 -0.04 4.94 -4.16
C LEU A 25 -0.21 3.45 -4.49
N ALA A 26 -0.02 3.10 -5.76
CA ALA A 26 0.08 1.72 -6.21
C ALA A 26 1.48 1.48 -6.79
N ILE A 27 2.10 0.36 -6.41
CA ILE A 27 3.39 -0.08 -6.93
C ILE A 27 3.16 -1.43 -7.60
N VAL A 28 3.59 -1.56 -8.85
CA VAL A 28 3.53 -2.81 -9.63
C VAL A 28 4.94 -3.16 -10.07
N ILE A 29 5.39 -4.37 -9.75
CA ILE A 29 6.66 -4.91 -10.22
C ILE A 29 6.38 -5.83 -11.41
N ASP A 30 7.01 -5.51 -12.54
CA ASP A 30 6.78 -6.19 -13.82
C ASP A 30 7.69 -7.41 -14.02
N ASP A 31 7.44 -8.15 -15.10
CA ASP A 31 8.26 -9.24 -15.64
C ASP A 31 8.46 -10.45 -14.70
N ILE A 32 7.50 -10.73 -13.81
CA ILE A 32 7.59 -11.88 -12.90
C ILE A 32 7.27 -13.19 -13.62
N GLY A 33 8.14 -14.20 -13.43
CA GLY A 33 7.92 -15.58 -13.84
C GLY A 33 9.03 -16.20 -14.68
N TYR A 34 9.98 -15.41 -15.18
CA TYR A 34 11.11 -15.93 -15.98
C TYR A 34 12.30 -16.36 -15.14
N ARG A 35 12.52 -15.74 -13.97
CA ARG A 35 13.69 -16.03 -13.15
C ARG A 35 13.31 -16.97 -12.03
N ALA A 36 14.21 -17.89 -11.69
CA ALA A 36 13.98 -18.81 -10.57
C ALA A 36 13.93 -18.06 -9.22
N ASP A 37 14.63 -16.93 -9.10
CA ASP A 37 14.70 -16.12 -7.89
C ASP A 37 13.57 -15.10 -7.74
N ASP A 38 12.64 -15.02 -8.71
CA ASP A 38 11.46 -14.14 -8.65
C ASP A 38 10.60 -14.40 -7.41
N GLN A 39 10.73 -15.57 -6.78
CA GLN A 39 10.06 -15.88 -5.51
C GLN A 39 10.41 -14.94 -4.35
N LYS A 40 11.57 -14.28 -4.40
CA LYS A 40 11.99 -13.32 -3.38
C LYS A 40 11.09 -12.08 -3.35
N ILE A 41 10.34 -11.81 -4.43
CA ILE A 41 9.40 -10.69 -4.48
C ILE A 41 8.33 -10.78 -3.39
N TYR A 42 7.98 -11.99 -2.96
CA TYR A 42 6.99 -12.24 -1.92
C TYR A 42 7.50 -11.96 -0.50
N ASN A 43 8.77 -11.58 -0.34
CA ASN A 43 9.28 -11.02 0.90
C ASN A 43 8.95 -9.53 1.05
N LEU A 44 8.45 -8.88 -0.01
CA LEU A 44 7.97 -7.50 0.04
C LEU A 44 6.61 -7.40 0.75
N PRO A 45 6.21 -6.20 1.21
CA PRO A 45 4.86 -5.96 1.72
C PRO A 45 3.78 -6.34 0.69
N LYS A 46 2.66 -6.89 1.17
CA LYS A 46 1.55 -7.39 0.34
C LYS A 46 0.84 -6.29 -0.45
N GLU A 47 1.05 -5.03 -0.07
CA GLU A 47 0.54 -3.85 -0.76
C GLU A 47 1.24 -3.61 -2.12
N ILE A 48 2.35 -4.32 -2.39
CA ILE A 48 3.05 -4.29 -3.68
C ILE A 48 2.47 -5.37 -4.60
N SER A 49 1.96 -4.94 -5.75
CA SER A 49 1.43 -5.83 -6.78
C SER A 49 2.54 -6.38 -7.68
N VAL A 50 2.31 -7.57 -8.22
CA VAL A 50 3.19 -8.21 -9.21
C VAL A 50 2.45 -8.46 -10.52
N ALA A 51 3.10 -8.17 -11.65
CA ALA A 51 2.61 -8.56 -12.97
C ALA A 51 3.31 -9.86 -13.40
N ILE A 52 2.53 -10.94 -13.51
CA ILE A 52 3.04 -12.28 -13.82
C ILE A 52 2.81 -12.56 -15.30
N ILE A 53 3.88 -12.85 -16.04
CA ILE A 53 3.80 -13.16 -17.48
C ILE A 53 3.27 -14.59 -17.66
N PRO A 54 2.10 -14.82 -18.28
CA PRO A 54 1.47 -16.15 -18.31
C PRO A 54 2.30 -17.22 -19.04
N SER A 55 3.09 -16.82 -20.04
CA SER A 55 3.94 -17.73 -20.82
C SER A 55 5.27 -18.07 -20.15
N ALA A 56 5.61 -17.43 -19.03
CA ALA A 56 6.89 -17.63 -18.39
C ALA A 56 6.97 -18.99 -17.67
N PRO A 57 8.15 -19.65 -17.60
CA PRO A 57 8.28 -21.00 -17.06
C PRO A 57 7.75 -21.18 -15.63
N ASN A 58 7.89 -20.15 -14.78
CA ASN A 58 7.49 -20.21 -13.38
C ASN A 58 6.12 -19.54 -13.11
N ALA A 59 5.40 -19.09 -14.15
CA ALA A 59 4.20 -18.26 -14.02
C ALA A 59 3.15 -18.89 -13.09
N MET A 60 2.85 -20.18 -13.26
CA MET A 60 1.85 -20.87 -12.44
C MET A 60 2.27 -20.95 -10.96
N ALA A 61 3.56 -21.20 -10.69
CA ALA A 61 4.06 -21.25 -9.33
C ALA A 61 4.01 -19.86 -8.66
N ARG A 62 4.42 -18.81 -9.38
CA ARG A 62 4.31 -17.41 -8.92
C ARG A 62 2.85 -17.04 -8.66
N ALA A 63 1.92 -17.35 -9.57
CA ALA A 63 0.51 -17.03 -9.41
C ALA A 63 -0.12 -17.71 -8.18
N LYS A 64 0.25 -18.98 -7.91
CA LYS A 64 -0.17 -19.69 -6.70
C LYS A 64 0.36 -19.01 -5.44
N GLN A 65 1.63 -18.60 -5.43
CA GLN A 65 2.23 -17.93 -4.28
C GLN A 65 1.64 -16.54 -4.03
N ALA A 66 1.44 -15.74 -5.08
CA ALA A 66 0.75 -14.45 -4.98
C ALA A 66 -0.64 -14.63 -4.36
N LYS A 67 -1.44 -15.58 -4.87
CA LYS A 67 -2.78 -15.87 -4.33
C LYS A 67 -2.76 -16.32 -2.86
N GLN A 68 -1.71 -17.02 -2.43
CA GLN A 68 -1.57 -17.48 -1.04
C GLN A 68 -1.20 -16.35 -0.07
N GLN A 69 -0.48 -15.33 -0.54
CA GLN A 69 -0.04 -14.19 0.29
C GLN A 69 -1.16 -13.19 0.59
N GLY A 70 -2.19 -13.13 -0.27
CA GLY A 70 -3.32 -12.20 -0.17
C GLY A 70 -3.21 -11.08 -1.17
#